data_AF-A0A1J3K0S8-F1
#
_entry.id   AF-A0A1J3K0S8-F1
#
_cell.length_a   1.000
_cell.length_b   1.000
_cell.length_c   1.000
_cell.angle_alpha   90.00
_cell.angle_beta   90.00
_cell.angle_gamma   90.00
#
_symmetry.space_group_name_H-M   'P 1'
#
loop_
_entity.id
_entity.type
_entity.pdbx_description
1 polymer ?
#
loop_
_entity_poly.entity_id
_entity_poly.type
_entity_poly.pdbx_seq_one_letter_code
_entity_poly.pdbx_strand_id
1 'polypeptide(L)' 'FFLILILVFVLWILVRALWHFHYKENAIPQRIVHGTTIEILWTIFPSLILMFIAIPSFALLYSMDEVVVDPAITIK' A
#
# COMPACT_ATOMS: atom_id res chain seq x y z
N PHE A 1 3.37 -1.72 9.74
CA PHE A 1 1.92 -1.92 9.91
C PHE A 1 1.17 -1.85 8.58
N PHE A 2 1.18 -0.72 7.86
CA PHE A 2 0.49 -0.57 6.57
C PHE A 2 0.83 -1.66 5.53
N LEU A 3 2.11 -2.03 5.40
CA LEU A 3 2.53 -3.09 4.47
C LEU A 3 1.94 -4.48 4.81
N ILE A 4 1.81 -4.79 6.11
CA ILE A 4 1.21 -6.06 6.56
C ILE A 4 -0.29 -6.06 6.24
N LEU A 5 -0.97 -4.93 6.44
CA LEU A 5 -2.38 -4.79 6.04
C LEU A 5 -2.58 -4.98 4.54
N ILE A 6 -1.72 -4.36 3.71
CA ILE A 6 -1.76 -4.52 2.25
C ILE A 6 -1.55 -6.00 1.88
N LEU A 7 -0.55 -6.66 2.48
CA LEU A 7 -0.26 -8.05 2.22
C LEU A 7 -1.46 -8.96 2.52
N VAL A 8 -2.04 -8.82 3.72
CA VAL A 8 -3.22 -9.62 4.13
C VAL A 8 -4.42 -9.34 3.21
N PHE A 9 -4.64 -8.09 2.83
CA PHE A 9 -5.72 -7.70 1.92
C PHE A 9 -5.56 -8.34 0.53
N VAL A 10 -4.36 -8.29 -0.05
CA VAL A 10 -4.07 -8.91 -1.35
C VAL A 10 -4.22 -10.42 -1.29
N LEU A 11 -3.69 -11.06 -0.25
CA LEU A 11 -3.83 -12.51 -0.04
C LEU A 11 -5.30 -12.93 0.09
N TRP A 12 -6.09 -12.16 0.84
CA TRP A 12 -7.52 -12.43 1.01
C TRP A 12 -8.28 -12.32 -0.31
N ILE A 13 -8.05 -11.27 -1.11
CA ILE A 13 -8.66 -11.13 -2.44
C ILE A 13 -8.26 -12.27 -3.36
N LEU A 14 -6.99 -12.66 -3.35
CA LEU A 14 -6.49 -13.75 -4.19
C LEU A 14 -7.18 -15.08 -3.86
N VAL A 15 -7.25 -15.45 -2.58
CA VAL A 15 -7.92 -16.68 -2.14
C VAL A 15 -9.41 -16.64 -2.50
N ARG A 16 -10.08 -15.50 -2.29
CA ARG A 16 -11.49 -15.32 -2.66
C ARG A 16 -11.71 -15.45 -4.17
N ALA A 17 -10.83 -14.86 -4.98
CA ALA A 17 -10.90 -14.96 -6.43
C ALA A 17 -10.71 -16.40 -6.91
N LEU A 18 -9.71 -17.11 -6.38
CA LEU A 18 -9.47 -18.51 -6.71
C LEU A 18 -10.64 -19.43 -6.34
N TRP A 19 -11.28 -19.20 -5.18
CA TRP A 19 -12.45 -19.97 -4.76
C TRP A 19 -13.64 -19.68 -5.66
N HIS A 20 -14.01 -18.40 -5.84
CA HIS A 20 -15.20 -18.04 -6.61
C HIS A 20 -15.05 -18.39 -8.09
N PHE A 21 -13.91 -18.12 -8.71
CA PHE A 21 -13.69 -18.37 -10.14
C PHE A 21 -13.11 -19.75 -10.44
N HIS A 22 -13.19 -20.69 -9.50
CA HIS A 22 -12.82 -22.07 -9.75
C HIS A 22 -13.73 -22.67 -10.83
N TYR A 23 -13.17 -23.46 -11.74
CA TYR A 23 -13.89 -24.05 -12.88
C TYR A 23 -15.18 -24.79 -12.50
N LYS A 24 -15.21 -25.43 -11.32
CA LYS A 24 -16.41 -26.10 -10.79
C LYS A 24 -17.55 -25.14 -10.45
N GLU A 25 -17.22 -23.92 -10.01
CA GLU A 25 -18.18 -22.90 -9.57
C GLU A 25 -18.52 -21.91 -10.69
N ASN A 26 -17.58 -21.62 -11.60
CA ASN A 26 -17.74 -20.70 -12.72
C ASN A 26 -17.14 -21.27 -14.02
N ALA A 27 -17.91 -22.13 -14.70
CA ALA A 27 -17.46 -22.80 -15.92
C ALA A 27 -17.41 -21.89 -17.17
N ILE A 28 -18.19 -20.79 -17.20
CA ILE A 28 -18.24 -19.84 -18.31
C ILE A 28 -17.62 -18.51 -17.86
N PRO A 29 -16.47 -18.10 -18.42
CA PRO A 29 -15.81 -16.86 -18.02
C PRO A 29 -16.56 -15.64 -18.56
N GLN A 30 -16.67 -14.59 -17.74
CA GLN A 30 -17.20 -13.30 -18.17
C GLN A 30 -16.18 -12.57 -19.06
N ARG A 31 -16.66 -11.88 -20.11
CA ARG A 31 -15.83 -11.12 -21.08
C ARG A 31 -15.86 -9.63 -20.77
N ILE A 32 -15.45 -9.23 -19.58
CA ILE A 32 -15.30 -7.82 -19.20
C ILE A 32 -13.82 -7.46 -19.33
N VAL A 33 -13.52 -6.46 -20.15
CA VAL A 33 -12.12 -6.07 -20.49
C VAL A 33 -11.75 -4.71 -19.89
N HIS A 34 -12.73 -3.85 -19.61
CA HIS A 34 -12.49 -2.50 -19.11
C HIS A 34 -13.34 -2.19 -17.89
N GLY A 35 -12.74 -1.47 -16.94
CA GLY A 35 -13.38 -1.09 -15.69
C GLY A 35 -12.82 0.23 -15.17
N THR A 36 -12.98 1.32 -15.93
CA THR A 36 -12.39 2.63 -15.60
C THR A 36 -12.68 3.09 -14.16
N THR A 37 -13.88 2.83 -13.64
CA THR A 37 -14.22 3.19 -12.25
C THR A 37 -13.40 2.41 -11.23
N ILE A 38 -13.19 1.11 -11.42
CA ILE A 38 -12.38 0.30 -10.48
C ILE A 38 -10.89 0.64 -10.60
N GLU A 39 -10.45 0.99 -11.81
CA GLU A 39 -9.09 1.49 -12.08
C GLU A 39 -8.79 2.78 -11.31
N ILE A 40 -9.72 3.73 -11.31
CA ILE A 40 -9.60 4.97 -10.54
C ILE A 40 -9.54 4.67 -9.04
N LEU A 41 -10.44 3.80 -8.54
CA LEU A 41 -10.49 3.46 -7.12
C LEU A 41 -9.19 2.81 -6.62
N TRP A 42 -8.66 1.81 -7.32
CA TRP A 42 -7.41 1.16 -6.90
C TRP A 42 -6.16 2.01 -7.16
N THR A 43 -6.26 3.14 -7.85
CA THR A 43 -5.14 4.08 -8.04
C THR A 43 -5.12 5.12 -6.92
N ILE A 44 -6.29 5.62 -6.53
CA ILE A 44 -6.42 6.60 -5.44
C ILE A 44 -6.16 5.95 -4.08
N PHE A 45 -6.64 4.72 -3.86
CA PHE A 45 -6.51 4.09 -2.54
C PHE A 45 -5.04 3.88 -2.12
N PRO A 46 -4.13 3.35 -2.97
CA PRO A 46 -2.71 3.25 -2.64
C PRO A 46 -2.02 4.62 -2.49
N SER A 47 -2.38 5.62 -3.30
CA SER A 47 -1.74 6.94 -3.19
C SER A 47 -2.05 7.62 -1.85
N LEU A 48 -3.28 7.47 -1.34
CA LEU A 48 -3.65 7.94 0.00
C LEU A 48 -2.86 7.22 1.09
N ILE A 49 -2.67 5.90 1.00
CA ILE A 49 -1.86 5.14 1.97
C ILE A 49 -0.42 5.67 2.00
N LEU A 50 0.18 5.93 0.84
CA LEU A 50 1.53 6.50 0.76
C LEU A 50 1.61 7.89 1.39
N MET A 51 0.60 8.75 1.19
CA MET A 51 0.53 10.06 1.82
C MET A 51 0.52 9.95 3.36
N PHE A 52 -0.26 9.01 3.92
CA PHE A 52 -0.28 8.77 5.37
C PHE A 52 1.05 8.27 5.93
N ILE A 53 1.83 7.52 5.13
CA ILE A 53 3.18 7.08 5.51
C ILE A 53 4.16 8.25 5.42
N ALA A 54 4.02 9.12 4.42
CA ALA A 54 4.95 10.21 4.15
C ALA A 54 4.93 11.30 5.23
N ILE A 55 3.76 11.68 5.76
CA ILE A 55 3.63 12.75 6.77
C ILE A 55 4.52 12.51 8.01
N PRO A 56 4.39 11.40 8.75
CA PRO A 56 5.26 11.14 9.90
C PRO A 56 6.70 10.87 9.48
N SER A 57 6.93 10.31 8.29
CA SER A 57 8.28 10.05 7.78
C SER A 57 9.07 11.34 7.55
N PHE A 58 8.44 12.37 6.96
CA PHE A 58 9.08 13.66 6.78
C PHE A 58 9.27 14.40 8.10
N ALA A 59 8.30 14.34 9.02
CA ALA A 59 8.46 14.91 10.35
C ALA A 59 9.68 14.31 11.09
N LEU A 60 9.84 12.98 11.02
CA LEU A 60 11.01 12.29 11.60
C LEU A 60 12.32 12.70 10.91
N LEU A 61 12.32 12.79 9.58
CA LEU A 61 13.50 13.20 8.82
C LEU A 61 13.99 14.59 9.27
N TYR A 62 13.09 15.57 9.34
CA TYR A 62 13.43 16.92 9.80
C TYR A 62 13.90 16.93 11.26
N SER A 63 13.30 16.12 12.14
CA SER A 63 13.76 16.01 13.52
C SER A 63 15.17 15.41 13.67
N MET A 64 15.61 14.61 12.70
CA MET A 64 16.95 14.02 12.69
C MET A 64 17.99 14.95 12.06
N ASP A 65 17.58 15.76 11.09
CA ASP A 65 18.45 16.72 10.39
C ASP A 65 18.73 17.97 11.24
N GLU A 66 17.78 18.35 12.10
CA GLU A 66 17.99 19.35 13.14
C GLU A 66 18.90 18.79 14.25
N VAL A 67 20.21 18.72 13.99
CA VAL A 67 21.24 18.59 15.05
C VAL A 67 21.33 19.95 15.76
N VAL A 68 20.39 20.22 16.67
CA VAL A 68 20.34 21.47 17.47
C VAL A 68 21.41 21.50 18.57
N VAL A 69 22.03 20.35 18.85
CA VAL A 69 23.10 20.26 19.84
C VAL A 69 24.43 20.57 19.17
N ASP A 70 25.08 21.66 19.60
CA ASP A 70 26.51 21.85 19.37
C ASP A 70 27.21 20.53 19.75
N PRO A 71 27.86 19.84 18.79
CA PRO A 71 28.47 18.56 19.08
C PRO A 71 29.60 18.79 20.09
N ALA A 72 29.41 18.31 21.32
CA ALA A 72 30.40 18.47 22.38
C ALA A 72 31.74 17.77 22.04
N ILE A 73 31.69 16.75 21.18
CA ILE A 73 32.84 16.01 20.66
C ILE A 73 32.58 15.68 19.18
N THR A 74 33.58 15.93 18.34
CA THR A 74 33.64 15.45 16.96
C THR A 74 34.79 14.46 16.85
N ILE A 75 34.51 13.22 16.42
CA ILE A 75 35.54 12.22 16.12
C ILE A 75 35.83 12.25 14.62
N LYS A 76 37.11 12.29 14.27
CA LYS A 76 37.62 12.37 12.90
C LYS A 76 38.09 11.01 12.40
#